data_AF-A0A963Y6T1-F1
#
_entry.id   AF-A0A963Y6T1-F1
#
_cell.length_a   1.000
_cell.length_b   1.000
_cell.length_c   1.000
_cell.angle_alpha   90.00
_cell.angle_beta   90.00
_cell.angle_gamma   90.00
#
_symmetry.space_group_name_H-M   'P 1'
#
loop_
_entity.id
_entity.type
_entity.pdbx_description
1 polymer ?
#
loop_
_entity_poly.entity_id
_entity_poly.type
_entity_poly.pdbx_seq_one_letter_code
_entity_poly.pdbx_strand_id
1 'polypeptide(L)' 'MKAGIAGALTRAFITSPLTPLFLVAAFVFGLVALVSLPREEEPQISVPMVDIILRADGLRAEDAVKLITEPLETIV' A
#
# COMPACT_ATOMS: atom_id res chain seq x y z
N MET A 1 13.56 42.10 -16.83
CA MET A 1 12.78 41.37 -15.80
C MET A 1 13.62 40.20 -15.31
N LYS A 2 13.83 40.03 -14.00
CA LYS A 2 14.58 38.88 -13.47
C LYS A 2 13.77 37.61 -13.73
N ALA A 3 14.43 36.59 -14.27
CA ALA A 3 13.84 35.27 -14.39
C ALA A 3 13.46 34.76 -12.99
N GLY A 4 12.21 34.36 -12.79
CA GLY A 4 11.78 33.70 -11.55
C GLY A 4 12.42 32.32 -11.38
N ILE A 5 12.03 31.57 -10.35
CA ILE A 5 12.60 30.26 -10.02
C ILE A 5 12.62 29.32 -11.24
N ALA A 6 11.52 29.24 -11.99
CA ALA A 6 11.43 28.43 -13.20
C ALA A 6 12.46 28.86 -14.26
N GLY A 7 12.62 30.17 -14.51
CA GLY A 7 13.58 30.66 -15.51
C GLY A 7 15.04 30.57 -15.06
N ALA A 8 15.31 30.57 -13.75
CA ALA A 8 16.63 30.25 -13.22
C ALA A 8 16.98 28.76 -13.44
N LEU A 9 16.01 27.86 -13.21
CA LEU A 9 16.17 26.43 -13.49
C LEU A 9 16.40 26.18 -14.99
N THR A 10 15.53 26.72 -15.85
CA THR A 10 15.66 26.54 -17.30
C THR A 10 17.01 27.02 -17.81
N ARG A 11 17.52 28.16 -17.30
CA ARG A 11 18.84 28.67 -17.69
C ARG A 11 19.98 27.72 -17.32
N ALA A 12 19.88 27.01 -16.19
CA ALA A 12 20.90 26.05 -15.76
C ALA A 12 20.92 24.77 -16.61
N PHE A 13 19.76 24.33 -17.12
CA PHE A 13 19.65 23.05 -17.83
C PHE A 13 19.58 23.19 -19.36
N ILE A 14 19.09 24.29 -19.92
CA ILE A 14 18.80 24.38 -21.36
C ILE A 14 20.04 24.30 -22.26
N THR A 15 21.20 24.77 -21.80
CA THR A 15 22.48 24.68 -22.52
C THR A 15 23.40 23.60 -21.96
N SER A 16 22.97 22.86 -20.94
CA SER A 16 23.82 21.89 -20.27
C SER A 16 23.87 20.57 -21.05
N PRO A 17 25.06 20.05 -21.38
CA PRO A 17 25.20 18.73 -22.01
C PRO A 17 24.79 17.59 -21.06
N LEU A 18 24.57 17.87 -19.76
CA LEU A 18 24.08 16.89 -18.80
C LEU A 18 22.57 16.65 -18.94
N THR A 19 21.81 17.58 -19.52
CA THR A 19 20.35 17.48 -19.61
C THR A 19 19.89 16.26 -20.42
N PRO A 20 20.46 15.97 -21.61
CA PRO A 20 20.18 14.73 -22.33
C PRO A 20 20.58 13.47 -21.54
N LEU A 21 21.70 13.50 -20.80
CA LEU A 21 22.15 12.38 -19.98
C LEU A 21 21.17 12.07 -18.84
N PHE A 22 20.68 13.10 -18.14
CA PHE A 22 19.64 12.94 -17.13
C PHE A 22 18.34 12.39 -17.70
N LEU A 23 17.96 12.81 -18.91
CA LEU A 23 16.77 12.32 -19.58
C LEU A 23 16.89 10.83 -19.91
N VAL A 24 18.03 10.40 -20.44
CA VAL A 24 18.30 8.98 -20.71
C VAL A 24 18.34 8.18 -19.40
N ALA A 25 19.01 8.68 -18.37
CA ALA A 25 19.07 8.02 -17.07
C ALA A 25 17.66 7.83 -16.48
N ALA A 26 16.83 8.89 -16.47
CA ALA A 26 15.46 8.82 -15.99
C ALA A 26 14.62 7.79 -16.76
N PHE A 27 14.81 7.71 -18.08
CA PHE A 27 14.13 6.72 -18.92
C PHE A 27 14.56 5.29 -18.57
N VAL A 28 15.87 5.06 -18.40
CA VAL A 28 16.40 3.75 -17.99
C VAL A 28 15.86 3.34 -16.62
N PHE A 29 15.86 4.24 -15.63
CA PHE A 29 15.27 3.97 -14.33
C PHE A 29 13.77 3.64 -14.42
N GLY A 30 13.02 4.36 -15.26
CA GLY A 30 11.61 4.07 -15.52
C GLY A 30 11.38 2.69 -16.13
N LEU A 31 12.21 2.29 -17.10
CA LEU A 31 12.14 0.96 -17.71
C LEU A 31 12.48 -0.14 -16.69
N VAL A 32 13.53 0.06 -15.89
CA VAL A 32 13.89 -0.89 -14.82
C VAL A 32 12.74 -1.03 -13.83
N ALA A 33 12.13 0.07 -13.40
CA ALA A 33 10.98 0.02 -12.50
C ALA A 33 9.80 -0.73 -13.12
N LEU A 34 9.51 -0.49 -14.40
CA LEU A 34 8.41 -1.15 -15.11
C LEU A 34 8.58 -2.67 -15.21
N VAL A 35 9.82 -3.14 -15.41
CA VAL A 35 10.12 -4.57 -15.54
C VAL A 35 10.29 -5.25 -14.18
N SER A 36 10.90 -4.56 -13.21
CA SER A 36 11.24 -5.14 -11.91
C SER A 36 10.11 -5.09 -10.88
N LEU A 37 9.14 -4.17 -11.04
CA LEU A 37 8.05 -4.05 -10.08
C LEU A 37 7.03 -5.19 -10.31
N PRO A 38 6.82 -6.08 -9.32
CA PRO A 38 5.82 -7.14 -9.45
C PRO A 38 4.43 -6.52 -9.58
N ARG A 39 3.65 -7.07 -10.51
CA ARG A 39 2.25 -6.69 -10.70
C ARG A 39 1.41 -7.64 -9.87
N GLU A 40 0.73 -7.10 -8.86
CA GLU A 40 -0.27 -7.81 -8.08
C GLU A 40 -1.63 -7.58 -8.76
N GLU A 41 -2.21 -8.59 -9.40
CA GLU A 41 -3.53 -8.50 -10.07
C GLU A 41 -4.66 -8.36 -9.04
N GLU A 42 -4.51 -9.02 -7.91
CA GLU A 42 -5.34 -8.86 -6.74
C GLU A 42 -4.45 -8.31 -5.63
N PRO A 43 -4.74 -7.10 -5.09
CA PRO A 43 -3.99 -6.63 -3.94
C PRO A 43 -4.11 -7.68 -2.84
N GLN A 44 -2.97 -8.12 -2.32
CA GLN A 44 -2.90 -9.03 -1.18
C GLN A 44 -3.48 -8.30 0.05
N ILE A 45 -4.81 -8.33 0.19
CA ILE A 45 -5.50 -7.82 1.36
C ILE A 45 -5.50 -8.95 2.39
N SER A 46 -4.46 -8.99 3.22
CA SER A 46 -4.49 -9.80 4.43
C SER A 46 -5.47 -9.15 5.41
N VAL A 47 -6.73 -9.56 5.37
CA VAL A 47 -7.69 -9.21 6.43
C VAL A 47 -7.22 -9.94 7.69
N PRO A 48 -6.78 -9.24 8.75
CA PRO A 48 -6.43 -9.91 9.99
C PRO A 48 -7.72 -10.47 10.60
N MET A 49 -7.88 -11.79 10.54
CA MET A 49 -9.02 -12.52 11.10
C MET A 49 -8.52 -13.35 12.28
N VAL A 50 -9.31 -13.38 13.36
CA VAL A 50 -9.04 -14.21 14.53
C VAL A 50 -10.26 -15.10 14.74
N ASP A 51 -10.05 -16.40 14.62
CA ASP A 51 -11.09 -17.40 14.89
C ASP A 51 -11.06 -17.80 16.36
N ILE A 52 -12.18 -17.64 17.07
CA ILE A 52 -12.36 -18.06 18.46
C ILE A 52 -13.31 -19.26 18.48
N ILE A 53 -12.76 -20.45 18.70
CA ILE A 53 -13.54 -21.70 18.72
C ILE A 53 -13.69 -22.17 20.17
N LEU A 54 -14.94 -22.36 20.60
CA LEU A 54 -15.29 -22.74 21.96
C LEU A 54 -16.28 -23.91 21.95
N ARG A 55 -16.19 -24.77 22.97
CA ARG A 55 -17.11 -25.89 23.17
C ARG A 55 -18.10 -25.55 24.27
N ALA A 56 -19.38 -25.78 24.00
CA ALA A 56 -20.49 -25.54 24.91
C ALA A 56 -21.24 -26.86 25.20
N ASP A 57 -20.51 -27.84 25.72
CA ASP A 57 -21.03 -29.18 25.95
C ASP A 57 -22.14 -29.17 27.02
N GLY A 58 -23.30 -29.76 26.70
CA GLY A 58 -24.43 -29.85 27.62
C GLY A 58 -25.35 -28.63 27.67
N LEU A 59 -25.05 -27.55 26.94
CA LEU A 59 -25.96 -26.42 26.76
C LEU A 59 -26.84 -26.61 25.52
N ARG A 60 -28.08 -26.10 25.58
CA ARG A 60 -28.91 -25.95 24.38
C ARG A 60 -28.32 -24.82 23.53
N ALA A 61 -28.54 -24.88 22.21
CA ALA A 61 -27.99 -23.90 21.27
C ALA A 61 -28.33 -22.45 21.65
N GLU A 62 -29.58 -22.18 22.06
CA GLU A 62 -30.04 -20.85 22.48
C GLU A 62 -29.33 -20.33 23.73
N ASP A 63 -29.05 -21.23 24.68
CA ASP A 63 -28.38 -20.89 25.94
C ASP A 63 -26.88 -20.64 25.70
N ALA A 64 -26.25 -21.40 24.80
CA ALA A 64 -24.85 -21.20 24.43
C ALA A 64 -24.61 -19.85 23.74
N VAL A 65 -25.57 -19.36 22.94
CA VAL A 65 -25.47 -18.02 22.34
C VAL A 65 -25.52 -16.94 23.43
N LYS A 66 -26.54 -16.97 24.30
CA LYS A 66 -26.76 -15.94 25.33
C LYS A 66 -25.71 -15.93 26.43
N LEU A 67 -25.26 -17.10 26.88
CA LEU A 67 -24.40 -17.23 28.05
C LEU A 67 -22.91 -17.21 27.71
N ILE A 68 -22.54 -17.53 26.46
CA ILE A 68 -21.14 -17.64 26.04
C ILE A 68 -20.82 -16.67 24.91
N THR A 69 -21.57 -16.72 23.81
CA THR A 69 -21.23 -15.96 22.59
C THR A 69 -21.43 -14.45 22.78
N GLU A 70 -22.60 -14.01 23.25
CA GLU A 70 -22.90 -12.57 23.46
C GLU A 70 -21.93 -11.88 24.46
N PRO A 71 -21.60 -12.48 25.62
CA PRO A 71 -20.59 -11.90 26.50
C PRO A 71 -19.21 -11.82 25.86
N LEU A 72 -18.82 -12.82 25.05
CA LEU A 72 -17.52 -12.84 24.38
C LEU A 72 -17.41 -11.77 23.31
N GLU A 73 -18.47 -11.54 22.53
CA GLU A 73 -18.54 -10.42 21.56
C GLU A 73 -18.38 -9.05 22.22
N THR A 74 -18.70 -8.93 23.50
CA THR A 74 -18.53 -7.67 24.25
C THR A 74 -17.11 -7.49 24.79
N ILE A 75 -16.39 -8.58 25.03
CA ILE A 75 -15.05 -8.57 25.63
C ILE A 75 -13.95 -8.41 24.56
N VAL A 76 -14.17 -9.00 23.38
CA VAL A 76 -13.24 -9.02 22.25
C VAL A 76 -13.42 -7.78 21.40
#